data_AF-A0ABD8A812-F1
#
_entry.id   AF-A0ABD8A812-F1
#
_cell.length_a   1.000
_cell.length_b   1.000
_cell.length_c   1.000
_cell.angle_alpha   90.00
_cell.angle_beta   90.00
_cell.angle_gamma   90.00
#
_symmetry.space_group_name_H-M   'P 1'
#
loop_
_entity.id
_entity.type
_entity.pdbx_description
1 polymer ?
#
loop_
_entity_poly.entity_id
_entity_poly.type
_entity_poly.pdbx_seq_one_letter_code
_entity_poly.pdbx_strand_id
1 'polypeptide(L)'
;MTEDRKDRDASLPLPPDVEESLCRSGGIAGLVEQLPDDAALTRESTVHRALADPFRLKILAMLSVQPLCVCVIKAVLAIADSKLSYHLSVLKTAGLIAGDQQGNWIIYRLTEDGAMWAARPGNGPRQEG
;
A
#
# COMPACT_ATOMS: atom_id res chain seq x y z
N MET A 1 18.83 -34.81 -26.34
CA MET A 1 19.61 -33.58 -26.55
C MET A 1 19.14 -32.58 -25.51
N THR A 2 19.58 -32.81 -24.28
CA THR A 2 19.22 -32.03 -23.08
C THR A 2 20.44 -31.17 -22.78
N GLU A 3 20.47 -29.97 -23.35
CA GLU A 3 21.53 -29.01 -23.05
C GLU A 3 21.02 -28.09 -21.94
N ASP A 4 21.54 -28.37 -20.75
CA ASP A 4 21.90 -27.45 -19.68
C ASP A 4 21.35 -26.02 -19.79
N ARG A 5 20.25 -25.77 -19.06
CA ARG A 5 19.77 -24.42 -18.75
C ARG A 5 20.48 -23.78 -17.54
N LYS A 6 21.61 -24.34 -17.07
CA LYS A 6 22.23 -23.97 -15.79
C LYS A 6 23.34 -22.89 -15.90
N ASP A 7 23.90 -22.65 -17.07
CA ASP A 7 25.11 -21.81 -17.23
C ASP A 7 24.87 -20.37 -17.75
N ARG A 8 23.90 -19.64 -17.18
CA ARG A 8 23.80 -18.17 -17.41
C ARG A 8 23.95 -17.31 -16.16
N ASP A 9 24.43 -17.89 -15.06
CA ASP A 9 24.91 -17.14 -13.88
C ASP A 9 26.35 -16.65 -14.10
N ALA A 10 26.57 -16.01 -15.25
CA ALA A 10 27.87 -15.51 -15.65
C ALA A 10 28.24 -14.29 -14.79
N SER A 11 28.97 -14.55 -13.69
CA SER A 11 29.92 -13.67 -13.02
C SER A 11 29.60 -12.18 -13.08
N LEU A 12 28.52 -11.76 -12.42
CA LEU A 12 28.32 -10.34 -12.12
C LEU A 12 29.56 -9.84 -11.33
N PRO A 13 30.20 -8.74 -11.73
CA PRO A 13 31.27 -8.14 -10.92
C PRO A 13 30.61 -7.50 -9.70
N LEU A 14 30.48 -8.28 -8.63
CA LEU A 14 29.83 -7.84 -7.40
C LEU A 14 30.87 -7.31 -6.40
N PRO A 15 30.53 -6.27 -5.63
CA PRO A 15 31.26 -5.94 -4.41
C PRO A 15 31.34 -7.15 -3.46
N PRO A 16 32.47 -7.38 -2.75
CA PRO A 16 32.64 -8.57 -1.90
C PRO A 16 31.56 -8.76 -0.85
N ASP A 17 31.01 -7.67 -0.31
CA ASP A 17 29.92 -7.69 0.68
C ASP A 17 28.58 -8.16 0.08
N VAL A 18 28.33 -7.85 -1.19
CA VAL A 18 27.14 -8.31 -1.92
C VAL A 18 27.31 -9.77 -2.32
N GLU A 19 28.50 -10.16 -2.78
CA GLU A 19 28.82 -11.55 -3.12
C GLU A 19 28.68 -12.47 -1.91
N GLU A 20 29.25 -12.09 -0.75
CA GLU A 20 29.10 -12.83 0.51
C GLU A 20 27.63 -12.95 0.91
N SER A 21 26.87 -11.85 0.82
CA SER A 21 25.44 -11.83 1.18
C SER A 21 24.59 -12.70 0.26
N LEU A 22 24.85 -12.70 -1.05
CA LEU A 22 24.18 -13.60 -1.99
C LEU A 22 24.56 -15.05 -1.75
N CYS A 23 25.83 -15.34 -1.49
CA CYS A 23 26.28 -16.69 -1.14
C CYS A 23 25.52 -17.25 0.08
N ARG A 24 25.35 -16.43 1.14
CA ARG A 24 24.53 -16.79 2.32
C ARG A 24 23.07 -17.07 1.98
N SER A 25 22.53 -16.39 0.97
CA SER A 25 21.16 -16.57 0.49
C SER A 25 20.99 -17.68 -0.54
N GLY A 26 22.05 -18.42 -0.93
CA GLY A 26 21.98 -19.46 -1.96
C GLY A 26 22.15 -18.94 -3.40
N GLY A 27 22.88 -17.84 -3.57
CA GLY A 27 23.09 -17.17 -4.86
C GLY A 27 21.84 -16.44 -5.37
N ILE A 28 21.81 -16.12 -6.67
CA ILE A 28 20.65 -15.47 -7.29
C ILE A 28 19.40 -16.36 -7.18
N ALA A 29 19.55 -17.67 -7.38
CA ALA A 29 18.44 -18.62 -7.28
C ALA A 29 17.80 -18.62 -5.88
N GLY A 30 18.63 -18.72 -4.83
CA GLY A 30 18.11 -18.68 -3.46
C GLY A 30 17.57 -17.31 -3.04
N LEU A 31 18.05 -16.20 -3.64
CA LEU A 31 17.40 -14.90 -3.48
C LEU A 31 16.00 -14.87 -4.11
N VAL A 32 15.85 -15.38 -5.34
CA VAL A 32 14.56 -15.43 -6.04
C VAL A 32 13.54 -16.27 -5.27
N GLU A 33 13.96 -17.39 -4.68
CA GLU A 33 13.10 -18.24 -3.84
C GLU A 33 12.59 -17.55 -2.56
N GLN A 34 13.28 -16.51 -2.10
CA GLN A 34 12.88 -15.73 -0.92
C GLN A 34 11.96 -14.55 -1.25
N LEU A 35 11.82 -14.19 -2.52
CA LEU A 35 10.96 -13.08 -2.92
C LEU A 35 9.48 -13.46 -2.76
N PRO A 36 8.61 -12.49 -2.40
CA PRO A 36 7.18 -12.68 -2.55
C PRO A 36 6.82 -12.97 -4.00
N ASP A 37 5.74 -13.71 -4.22
CA ASP A 37 5.24 -13.92 -5.57
C ASP A 37 4.74 -12.62 -6.24
N ASP A 38 4.63 -12.66 -7.57
CA ASP A 38 4.20 -11.51 -8.37
C ASP A 38 2.80 -11.00 -7.98
N ALA A 39 1.93 -11.88 -7.48
CA ALA A 39 0.58 -11.50 -7.06
C ALA A 39 0.62 -10.66 -5.78
N ALA A 40 1.44 -11.06 -4.80
CA ALA A 40 1.70 -10.30 -3.59
C ALA A 40 2.32 -8.94 -3.93
N LEU A 41 3.33 -8.90 -4.79
CA LEU A 41 3.96 -7.63 -5.22
C LEU A 41 2.98 -6.71 -5.96
N THR A 42 2.09 -7.27 -6.77
CA THR A 42 1.04 -6.50 -7.47
C THR A 42 0.02 -5.91 -6.49
N ARG A 43 -0.34 -6.66 -5.44
CA ARG A 43 -1.20 -6.18 -4.36
C ARG A 43 -0.56 -5.01 -3.62
N GLU A 44 0.69 -5.15 -3.20
CA GLU A 44 1.43 -4.08 -2.50
C GLU A 44 1.60 -2.84 -3.39
N SER A 45 1.90 -3.02 -4.69
CA SER A 45 1.95 -1.92 -5.66
C SER A 45 0.63 -1.14 -5.74
N THR A 46 -0.50 -1.85 -5.69
CA THR A 46 -1.84 -1.22 -5.68
C THR A 46 -2.04 -0.36 -4.43
N VAL A 47 -1.66 -0.87 -3.25
CA VAL A 47 -1.73 -0.12 -1.98
C VAL A 47 -0.81 1.10 -2.03
N HIS A 48 0.44 0.95 -2.45
CA HIS A 48 1.39 2.07 -2.55
C HIS A 48 0.92 3.16 -3.52
N ARG A 49 0.34 2.78 -4.66
CA ARG A 49 -0.25 3.75 -5.60
C ARG A 49 -1.43 4.50 -4.99
N ALA A 50 -2.25 3.83 -4.19
CA ALA A 50 -3.33 4.48 -3.44
C ALA A 50 -2.78 5.44 -2.37
N LEU A 51 -1.65 5.15 -1.75
CA LEU A 51 -1.01 6.03 -0.76
C LEU A 51 -0.25 7.22 -1.39
N ALA A 52 0.16 7.13 -2.65
CA ALA A 52 0.93 8.17 -3.36
C ALA A 52 0.10 9.39 -3.82
N ASP A 53 -0.89 9.85 -3.02
CA ASP A 53 -1.66 11.06 -3.30
C ASP A 53 -2.07 11.80 -2.02
N PRO A 54 -1.86 13.12 -1.94
CA PRO A 54 -2.08 13.88 -0.71
C PRO A 54 -3.55 13.97 -0.29
N PHE A 55 -4.52 13.93 -1.22
CA PHE A 55 -5.94 13.92 -0.84
C PHE A 55 -6.31 12.57 -0.23
N ARG A 56 -5.82 11.45 -0.78
CA ARG A 56 -6.03 10.12 -0.22
C ARG A 56 -5.42 9.97 1.17
N LEU A 57 -4.21 10.48 1.38
CA LEU A 57 -3.59 10.51 2.71
C LEU A 57 -4.40 11.35 3.71
N LYS A 58 -4.92 12.51 3.29
CA LYS A 58 -5.82 13.32 4.14
C LYS A 58 -7.11 12.58 4.47
N ILE A 59 -7.71 11.84 3.54
CA ILE A 59 -8.90 11.02 3.80
C ILE A 59 -8.60 9.98 4.87
N LEU A 60 -7.51 9.23 4.73
CA LEU A 60 -7.12 8.22 5.72
C LEU A 60 -6.87 8.85 7.10
N ALA A 61 -6.19 9.99 7.14
CA ALA A 61 -5.94 10.73 8.39
C ALA A 61 -7.24 11.26 9.04
N MET A 62 -8.25 11.65 8.25
CA MET A 62 -9.56 12.01 8.80
C MET A 62 -10.30 10.78 9.33
N LEU A 63 -10.24 9.66 8.61
CA LEU A 63 -10.91 8.42 8.99
C LEU A 63 -10.24 7.69 10.17
N SER A 64 -8.98 7.98 10.46
CA SER A 64 -8.29 7.50 11.67
C SER A 64 -8.76 8.20 12.94
N VAL A 65 -9.35 9.39 12.82
CA VAL A 65 -10.00 10.08 13.94
C VAL A 65 -11.36 9.45 14.22
N GLN A 66 -12.19 9.30 13.18
CA GLN A 66 -13.53 8.72 13.30
C GLN A 66 -14.11 8.31 11.93
N PRO A 67 -15.13 7.43 11.89
CA PRO A 67 -15.89 7.17 10.67
C PRO A 67 -16.63 8.42 10.16
N LEU A 68 -16.62 8.66 8.85
CA LEU A 68 -17.18 9.88 8.25
C LEU A 68 -18.02 9.58 7.01
N CYS A 69 -19.08 10.37 6.82
CA CYS A 69 -19.82 10.38 5.55
C CYS A 69 -19.11 11.25 4.49
N VAL A 70 -19.48 11.06 3.23
CA VAL A 70 -18.93 11.82 2.10
C VAL A 70 -19.07 13.34 2.26
N CYS A 71 -20.13 13.83 2.91
CA CYS A 71 -20.38 15.25 3.11
C CYS A 71 -19.31 15.91 3.98
N VAL A 72 -18.91 15.26 5.07
CA VAL A 72 -17.88 15.79 5.97
C VAL A 72 -16.52 15.76 5.27
N ILE A 73 -16.18 14.66 4.60
CA ILE A 73 -14.94 14.54 3.84
C ILE A 73 -14.84 15.64 2.77
N LYS A 74 -15.93 15.87 2.03
CA LYS A 74 -16.01 16.94 1.02
C LYS A 74 -15.82 18.32 1.63
N ALA A 75 -16.48 18.61 2.74
CA ALA A 75 -16.39 19.90 3.42
C ALA A 75 -14.95 20.23 3.85
N VAL A 76 -14.18 19.23 4.30
CA VAL A 76 -12.78 19.41 4.69
C VAL A 76 -11.85 19.55 3.48
N LEU A 77 -12.06 18.77 2.42
CA LEU A 77 -11.14 18.76 1.27
C LEU A 77 -11.41 19.87 0.25
N ALA A 78 -12.62 20.41 0.19
CA ALA A 78 -13.05 21.45 -0.76
C ALA A 78 -12.74 21.09 -2.23
N ILE A 79 -12.98 19.84 -2.63
CA ILE A 79 -12.79 19.33 -4.00
C ILE A 79 -14.12 18.98 -4.68
N ALA A 80 -14.07 18.84 -6.01
CA ALA A 80 -15.21 18.40 -6.81
C ALA A 80 -15.65 16.95 -6.45
N ASP A 81 -16.95 16.68 -6.59
CA ASP A 81 -17.55 15.38 -6.23
C ASP A 81 -17.01 14.21 -7.04
N SER A 82 -16.76 14.42 -8.34
CA SER A 82 -16.16 13.41 -9.22
C SER A 82 -14.75 13.03 -8.75
N LYS A 83 -13.96 14.03 -8.31
CA LYS A 83 -12.61 13.83 -7.79
C LYS A 83 -12.63 13.10 -6.44
N LEU A 84 -13.51 13.50 -5.54
CA LEU A 84 -13.66 12.82 -4.25
C LEU A 84 -14.09 11.36 -4.42
N SER A 85 -15.09 11.11 -5.27
CA SER A 85 -15.57 9.75 -5.56
C SER A 85 -14.46 8.87 -6.13
N TYR A 86 -13.62 9.42 -7.01
CA TYR A 86 -12.43 8.73 -7.52
C TYR A 86 -11.45 8.36 -6.39
N HIS A 87 -11.11 9.31 -5.51
CA HIS A 87 -10.21 9.03 -4.39
C HIS A 87 -10.76 7.95 -3.44
N LEU A 88 -12.05 8.01 -3.11
CA LEU A 88 -12.72 7.00 -2.28
C LEU A 88 -12.73 5.63 -2.96
N SER A 89 -12.98 5.57 -4.27
CA SER A 89 -12.97 4.32 -5.05
C SER A 89 -11.57 3.69 -5.08
N VAL A 90 -10.52 4.49 -5.28
CA VAL A 90 -9.13 4.02 -5.26
C VAL A 90 -8.76 3.47 -3.88
N LEU A 91 -9.10 4.18 -2.80
CA LEU A 91 -8.84 3.72 -1.43
C LEU A 91 -9.61 2.44 -1.09
N LYS A 92 -10.85 2.31 -1.56
CA LYS A 92 -11.69 1.11 -1.36
C LYS A 92 -11.12 -0.08 -2.14
N THR A 93 -10.72 0.13 -3.39
CA THR A 93 -10.07 -0.89 -4.23
C THR A 93 -8.75 -1.38 -3.62
N ALA A 94 -7.99 -0.46 -3.01
CA ALA A 94 -6.76 -0.79 -2.29
C ALA A 94 -7.01 -1.44 -0.92
N GLY A 95 -8.27 -1.65 -0.51
CA GLY A 95 -8.60 -2.30 0.75
C GLY A 95 -8.31 -1.45 1.99
N LEU A 96 -8.03 -0.15 1.86
CA LEU A 96 -7.66 0.73 2.98
C LEU A 96 -8.88 1.32 3.72
N ILE A 97 -10.01 1.42 3.02
CA ILE A 97 -11.27 1.92 3.58
C ILE A 97 -12.43 1.00 3.22
N ALA A 98 -13.41 0.94 4.11
CA ALA A 98 -14.71 0.33 3.86
C ALA A 98 -15.79 1.40 4.00
N GLY A 99 -16.93 1.19 3.33
CA GLY A 99 -18.08 2.08 3.43
C GLY A 99 -19.37 1.29 3.49
N ASP A 100 -20.19 1.56 4.51
CA ASP A 100 -21.49 0.92 4.72
C ASP A 100 -22.62 1.92 4.55
N GLN A 101 -23.72 1.46 3.96
CA GLN A 101 -24.92 2.28 3.82
C GLN A 101 -25.69 2.33 5.15
N GLN A 102 -25.92 3.54 5.65
CA GLN A 102 -26.74 3.82 6.82
C GLN A 102 -27.82 4.83 6.43
N GLY A 103 -29.01 4.31 6.12
CA GLY A 103 -30.12 5.10 5.58
C GLY A 103 -29.74 5.75 4.24
N ASN A 104 -29.76 7.09 4.21
CA ASN A 104 -29.45 7.90 3.04
C ASN A 104 -27.95 8.17 2.85
N TRP A 105 -27.10 7.69 3.75
CA TRP A 105 -25.67 8.02 3.78
C TRP A 105 -24.81 6.77 3.63
N ILE A 106 -23.60 6.94 3.09
CA ILE A 106 -22.53 5.96 3.19
C ILE A 106 -21.53 6.47 4.21
N ILE A 107 -21.27 5.68 5.24
CA ILE A 107 -20.28 5.99 6.29
C ILE A 107 -19.01 5.20 6.00
N TYR A 108 -17.92 5.92 5.77
CA TYR A 108 -16.60 5.34 5.53
C TYR A 108 -15.83 5.17 6.84
N ARG A 109 -15.05 4.09 6.94
CA ARG A 109 -14.11 3.80 8.03
C ARG A 109 -12.82 3.20 7.47
N LEU A 110 -11.77 3.21 8.27
CA LEU A 110 -10.57 2.42 7.98
C LEU A 110 -10.90 0.93 8.07
N THR A 111 -10.26 0.15 7.22
CA THR A 111 -10.12 -1.31 7.38
C THR A 111 -8.96 -1.61 8.35
N GLU A 112 -8.66 -2.88 8.57
CA GLU A 112 -7.46 -3.30 9.30
C GLU A 112 -6.17 -2.76 8.64
N ASP A 113 -6.03 -2.92 7.32
CA ASP A 113 -4.88 -2.38 6.57
C ASP A 113 -4.78 -0.85 6.66
N GLY A 114 -5.92 -0.16 6.58
CA GLY A 114 -5.99 1.29 6.78
C GLY A 114 -5.58 1.71 8.19
N ALA A 115 -5.99 0.95 9.20
CA ALA A 115 -5.65 1.19 10.59
C ALA A 115 -4.15 0.94 10.85
N MET A 116 -3.57 -0.12 10.28
CA MET A 116 -2.12 -0.36 10.34
C MET A 116 -1.33 0.80 9.70
N TRP A 117 -1.81 1.34 8.58
CA TRP A 117 -1.19 2.52 7.97
C TRP A 117 -1.25 3.74 8.89
N ALA A 118 -2.39 3.98 9.54
CA ALA A 118 -2.62 5.11 10.44
C ALA A 118 -1.83 5.01 11.76
N ALA A 119 -1.51 3.79 12.21
CA ALA A 119 -0.71 3.54 13.41
C ALA A 119 0.78 3.88 13.23
N ARG A 120 1.25 4.11 11.99
CA ARG A 120 2.64 4.50 11.73
C ARG A 120 2.92 5.90 12.29
N PRO A 121 4.09 6.13 12.92
CA PRO A 121 4.46 7.46 13.40
C PRO A 121 4.34 8.52 12.28
N GLY A 122 3.60 9.59 12.56
CA GLY A 122 3.35 10.69 11.63
C GLY A 122 2.11 10.56 10.72
N ASN A 123 1.43 9.40 10.72
CA ASN A 123 0.25 9.17 9.87
C ASN A 123 -1.10 9.28 10.60
N GLY A 124 -1.09 9.14 11.93
CA GLY A 124 -2.28 9.20 12.78
C GLY A 124 -2.67 10.62 13.21
N PRO A 125 -3.77 10.77 13.98
CA PRO A 125 -4.11 12.06 14.58
C PRO A 125 -2.95 12.57 15.45
N ARG A 126 -2.80 13.90 15.51
CA ARG A 126 -1.88 14.51 16.47
C ARG A 126 -2.36 14.11 17.86
N GLN A 127 -1.56 13.31 18.57
CA GLN A 127 -1.80 13.05 19.98
C GLN A 127 -1.53 14.37 20.70
N GLU A 128 -2.57 14.96 21.29
CA GLU A 128 -2.41 16.08 22.21
C GLU A 128 -1.66 15.55 23.44
N GLY A 129 -0.53 16.18 23.75
CA GLY A 129 0.24 15.95 24.99
C GLY A 129 -0.30 16.81 26.12
#